data_AF-A0A2G9T4M2-F1
#
_entry.id   AF-A0A2G9T4M2-F1
#
_cell.length_a   1.000
_cell.length_b   1.000
_cell.length_c   1.000
_cell.angle_alpha   90.00
_cell.angle_beta   90.00
_cell.angle_gamma   90.00
#
_symmetry.space_group_name_H-M   'P 1'
#
loop_
_entity.id
_entity.type
_entity.pdbx_description
1 polymer ?
#
loop_
_entity_poly.entity_id
_entity_poly.type
_entity_poly.pdbx_seq_one_letter_code
_entity_poly.pdbx_strand_id
1 'polypeptide(L)' 'MDSLAELGTLRSAIDAKADKQRFFEAHHATFMLPKQFEFRPQLGDCICTVSAENGIAVELAQRQKQIEKRLEGLRFESDE' A
#
# COMPACT_ATOMS: atom_id res chain seq x y z
N MET A 1 10.10 -42.67 23.32
CA MET A 1 10.97 -41.48 23.41
C MET A 1 10.89 -40.67 22.12
N ASP A 2 10.76 -41.32 20.97
CA ASP A 2 10.72 -40.66 19.65
C ASP A 2 9.49 -39.77 19.43
N SER A 3 8.31 -40.19 19.90
CA SER A 3 7.06 -39.40 19.77
C SER A 3 7.08 -38.05 20.49
N LEU A 4 7.80 -37.94 21.62
CA LEU A 4 7.93 -36.67 22.34
C LEU A 4 8.92 -35.73 21.63
N ALA A 5 9.98 -36.30 21.03
CA ALA A 5 10.92 -35.56 20.22
C ALA A 5 10.25 -35.02 18.94
N GLU A 6 9.41 -35.82 18.29
CA GLU A 6 8.58 -35.42 17.14
C GLU A 6 7.61 -34.29 17.48
N LEU A 7 6.98 -34.31 18.66
CA LEU A 7 6.13 -33.20 19.10
C LEU A 7 6.95 -31.92 19.34
N GLY A 8 8.17 -32.06 19.86
CA GLY A 8 9.10 -30.95 20.05
C GLY A 8 9.49 -30.28 18.73
N THR A 9 9.79 -31.07 17.70
CA THR A 9 10.12 -30.54 16.37
C THR A 9 8.92 -29.85 15.71
N LEU A 10 7.71 -30.44 15.83
CA LEU A 10 6.47 -29.83 15.35
C LEU A 10 6.21 -28.48 16.01
N ARG A 11 6.39 -28.38 17.34
CA ARG A 11 6.24 -27.11 18.07
C ARG A 11 7.20 -26.05 17.56
N SER A 12 8.46 -26.41 17.31
CA SER A 12 9.46 -25.49 16.76
C SER A 12 9.21 -25.12 15.30
N ALA A 13 8.43 -25.92 14.57
CA ALA A 13 8.05 -25.65 13.18
C ALA A 13 6.82 -24.73 13.03
N ILE A 14 6.14 -24.37 14.13
CA ILE A 14 5.03 -23.41 14.10
C ILE A 14 5.59 -22.02 13.80
N ASP A 15 5.28 -21.50 12.62
CA ASP A 15 5.68 -20.17 12.16
C ASP A 15 4.47 -19.44 11.58
N ALA A 16 3.91 -18.52 12.37
CA ALA A 16 2.74 -17.75 11.99
C ALA A 16 2.95 -16.90 10.72
N LYS A 17 4.19 -16.44 10.45
CA LYS A 17 4.48 -15.66 9.25
C LYS A 17 4.47 -16.55 8.01
N ALA A 18 5.11 -17.72 8.11
CA ALA A 18 5.10 -18.72 7.04
C ALA A 18 3.68 -19.25 6.78
N ASP A 19 2.92 -19.55 7.83
CA ASP A 19 1.55 -20.04 7.72
C ASP A 19 0.62 -18.98 7.10
N LYS A 20 0.75 -17.70 7.48
CA LYS A 20 0.02 -16.59 6.85
C LYS A 20 0.37 -16.46 5.36
N GLN A 21 1.65 -16.59 5.01
CA GLN A 21 2.09 -16.52 3.62
C GLN A 21 1.48 -17.66 2.79
N ARG A 22 1.56 -18.91 3.26
CA ARG A 22 0.93 -20.06 2.61
C ARG A 22 -0.58 -19.88 2.46
N PHE A 23 -1.22 -19.29 3.47
CA PHE A 23 -2.66 -19.00 3.42
C PHE A 23 -3.03 -18.00 2.33
N PHE A 24 -2.25 -16.91 2.18
CA PHE A 24 -2.44 -15.95 1.08
C PHE A 24 -2.20 -16.58 -0.29
N GLU A 25 -1.18 -17.43 -0.42
CA GLU A 25 -0.88 -18.15 -1.66
C GLU A 25 -2.00 -19.12 -2.05
N ALA A 26 -2.51 -19.89 -1.08
CA ALA A 26 -3.62 -20.83 -1.31
C ALA A 26 -4.93 -20.12 -1.71
N HIS A 27 -5.12 -18.87 -1.28
CA HIS A 27 -6.32 -18.08 -1.55
C HIS A 27 -6.01 -16.83 -2.38
N HIS A 28 -5.06 -16.92 -3.32
CA HIS A 28 -4.52 -15.76 -4.03
C HIS A 28 -5.59 -14.85 -4.65
N ALA A 29 -6.68 -15.41 -5.20
CA ALA A 29 -7.74 -14.64 -5.86
C ALA A 29 -8.44 -13.65 -4.90
N THR A 30 -8.45 -13.95 -3.60
CA THR A 30 -9.04 -13.09 -2.56
C THR A 30 -8.07 -11.99 -2.11
N PHE A 31 -6.77 -12.28 -2.10
CA PHE A 31 -5.74 -11.41 -1.52
C PHE A 31 -4.88 -10.68 -2.54
N MET A 32 -5.03 -10.99 -3.83
CA MET A 32 -4.33 -10.28 -4.89
C MET A 32 -4.77 -8.82 -4.96
N LEU A 33 -3.82 -7.92 -5.19
CA LEU A 33 -4.11 -6.51 -5.33
C LEU A 33 -4.98 -6.29 -6.58
N PRO A 34 -6.02 -5.43 -6.49
CA PRO A 34 -6.78 -5.04 -7.65
C PRO A 34 -5.89 -4.27 -8.64
N LYS A 35 -6.30 -4.22 -9.91
CA LYS A 35 -5.62 -3.37 -10.89
C LYS A 35 -5.65 -1.92 -10.42
N GLN A 36 -4.54 -1.21 -10.64
CA GLN A 36 -4.48 0.22 -10.38
C GLN A 36 -5.53 0.95 -11.21
N PHE A 37 -6.14 1.98 -10.62
CA PHE A 37 -7.00 2.88 -11.37
C PHE A 37 -6.15 3.72 -12.32
N GLU A 38 -6.50 3.66 -13.59
CA GLU A 38 -5.87 4.45 -14.64
C GLU A 38 -6.75 5.65 -14.99
N PHE A 39 -6.12 6.74 -15.43
CA PHE A 39 -6.83 7.89 -15.98
C PHE A 39 -7.66 7.45 -17.18
N ARG A 40 -8.96 7.78 -17.16
CA ARG A 40 -9.88 7.51 -18.27
C ARG A 40 -10.26 8.83 -18.93
N PRO A 41 -9.69 9.17 -20.11
CA PRO A 41 -10.03 10.41 -20.80
C PRO A 41 -11.52 10.44 -21.13
N GLN A 42 -12.14 11.62 -21.01
CA GLN A 42 -13.52 11.85 -21.43
C GLN A 42 -13.52 12.72 -22.69
N LEU A 43 -14.50 12.51 -23.58
CA LEU A 43 -14.80 13.36 -24.75
C LEU A 43 -13.56 13.98 -25.47
N GLY A 44 -12.60 13.15 -25.85
CA GLY A 44 -11.44 13.62 -26.63
C GLY A 44 -10.35 14.32 -25.81
N ASP A 45 -10.33 14.15 -24.49
CA ASP A 45 -9.20 14.58 -23.66
C ASP A 45 -7.88 13.99 -24.17
N CYS A 46 -6.94 14.87 -24.51
CA CYS A 46 -5.59 14.52 -24.97
C CYS A 46 -4.53 14.61 -23.86
N ILE A 47 -4.89 15.18 -22.71
CA ILE A 47 -3.96 15.48 -21.61
C ILE A 47 -4.25 14.54 -20.45
N CYS A 48 -3.23 13.79 -20.01
CA CYS A 48 -3.30 12.86 -18.89
C CYS A 48 -2.31 13.21 -17.77
N THR A 49 -1.78 14.42 -17.80
CA THR A 49 -0.79 14.94 -16.84
C THR A 49 -1.31 16.21 -16.19
N VAL A 50 -0.78 16.52 -15.01
CA VAL A 50 -1.07 17.80 -14.35
C VAL A 50 -0.52 18.94 -15.21
N SER A 51 -1.39 19.84 -15.68
CA SER A 51 -0.99 21.09 -16.32
C SER A 51 -1.10 22.25 -15.32
N ALA A 52 -0.03 23.04 -15.22
CA ALA A 52 0.07 24.21 -14.37
C ALA A 52 0.18 25.48 -15.24
N GLU A 53 -0.73 25.62 -16.20
CA GLU A 53 -0.78 26.79 -17.06
C GLU A 53 -1.42 27.99 -16.35
N ASN A 54 -0.92 29.18 -16.67
CA ASN A 54 -1.46 30.46 -16.18
C ASN A 54 -1.44 30.57 -14.65
N GLY A 55 -2.44 31.25 -14.06
CA GLY A 55 -2.53 31.55 -12.62
C GLY A 55 -2.67 30.31 -11.73
N ILE A 56 -3.05 29.15 -12.29
CA ILE A 56 -3.28 27.91 -11.53
C ILE A 56 -1.97 27.37 -10.94
N ALA A 57 -0.81 27.66 -11.55
CA ALA A 57 0.49 27.21 -11.05
C ALA A 57 0.77 27.67 -9.60
N VAL A 58 0.40 28.91 -9.28
CA VAL A 58 0.62 29.50 -7.95
C VAL A 58 -0.28 28.80 -6.92
N GLU A 59 -1.53 28.54 -7.28
CA GLU A 59 -2.49 27.83 -6.42
C GLU A 59 -2.06 26.39 -6.16
N LEU A 60 -1.59 25.67 -7.20
CA LEU A 60 -1.07 24.31 -7.06
C LEU A 60 0.19 24.27 -6.18
N ALA A 61 1.09 25.24 -6.32
CA ALA A 61 2.29 25.34 -5.48
C ALA A 61 1.94 25.65 -4.01
N GLN A 62 0.97 26.54 -3.77
CA GLN A 62 0.47 26.80 -2.42
C GLN A 62 -0.17 25.54 -1.81
N ARG A 63 -0.96 24.81 -2.60
CA ARG A 63 -1.61 23.58 -2.17
C ARG A 63 -0.60 22.49 -1.84
N GLN A 64 0.45 22.34 -2.63
CA GLN A 64 1.54 21.40 -2.36
C GLN A 64 2.15 21.64 -0.98
N LYS A 65 2.54 22.88 -0.68
CA LYS A 65 3.14 23.25 0.64
C LYS A 65 2.21 22.94 1.81
N GLN A 66 0.90 23.15 1.64
CA GLN A 66 -0.09 22.81 2.67
C GLN A 66 -0.17 21.31 2.92
N ILE A 67 -0.14 20.50 1.85
CA ILE A 67 -0.15 19.03 1.95
C ILE A 67 1.12 18.54 2.64
N GLU A 68 2.28 19.06 2.27
CA GLU A 68 3.57 18.70 2.87
C GLU A 68 3.58 18.95 4.38
N LYS A 69 3.18 20.14 4.82
CA LYS A 69 3.08 20.48 6.25
C LYS A 69 2.13 19.55 7.00
N ARG A 70 0.99 19.19 6.38
CA ARG A 70 0.03 18.27 7.00
C ARG A 70 0.58 16.85 7.10
N LEU A 71 1.27 16.37 6.07
CA LEU A 71 1.89 15.05 6.07
C LEU A 71 3.00 14.95 7.13
N GLU A 72 3.77 16.03 7.32
CA GLU A 72 4.78 16.09 8.39
C GLU A 72 4.14 15.90 9.77
N GLY A 73 3.05 16.64 10.06
CA GLY A 73 2.31 16.48 11.32
C GLY A 73 1.74 15.07 11.50
N LEU A 74 1.10 14.51 10.47
CA LEU A 74 0.53 13.15 10.53
C LEU A 74 1.59 12.05 10.68
N ARG A 75 2.78 12.23 10.08
CA ARG A 75 3.89 11.29 10.25
C ARG A 75 4.39 11.31 11.69
N PHE A 76 4.56 12.51 12.26
CA PHE A 76 4.93 12.64 13.67
C PHE A 76 3.90 11.97 14.59
N GLU A 77 2.61 12.22 14.38
CA GLU A 77 1.52 11.59 15.15
C GLU A 77 1.44 10.06 14.98
N SER A 78 1.84 9.52 13.82
CA SER A 78 1.79 8.08 13.55
C SER A 78 3.01 7.32 14.07
N ASP A 79 4.13 8.02 14.30
CA ASP A 79 5.37 7.45 14.81
C ASP A 79 5.42 7.48 16.35
N GLU A 80 4.56 8.28 17.02
CA GLU A 80 4.28 8.24 18.47
C GLU A 80 3.40 7.04 18.87
#